data_AF-A0A522R7T7-F1
#
_entry.id   AF-A0A522R7T7-F1
#
_cell.length_a   1.000
_cell.length_b   1.000
_cell.length_c   1.000
_cell.angle_alpha   90.00
_cell.angle_beta   90.00
_cell.angle_gamma   90.00
#
_symmetry.space_group_name_H-M   'P 1'
#
loop_
_entity.id
_entity.type
_entity.pdbx_description
1 polymer ?
#
loop_
_entity_poly.entity_id
_entity_poly.type
_entity_poly.pdbx_seq_one_letter_code
_entity_poly.pdbx_strand_id
1 'polypeptide(L)' 'NKILGAHLLGPGAEEQINLFAMAMDAGLTANKIKGLIFAYPSFASDIGSMV' A
#
# COMPACT_ATOMS: atom_id res chain seq x y z
N ASN A 1 -11.46 -0.48 9.23
CA ASN A 1 -10.27 -1.37 9.24
C ASN A 1 -9.00 -0.54 9.12
N LYS A 2 -8.32 -0.28 10.23
CA LYS A 2 -7.07 0.49 10.28
C LYS A 2 -5.88 -0.41 9.91
N ILE A 3 -4.85 0.13 9.24
CA ILE A 3 -3.58 -0.57 9.04
C ILE A 3 -2.74 -0.50 10.32
N LEU A 4 -2.25 -1.63 10.79
CA LEU A 4 -1.43 -1.74 12.00
C LEU A 4 0.07 -1.90 11.70
N GLY A 5 0.40 -2.33 10.48
CA GLY A 5 1.76 -2.54 10.00
C GLY A 5 1.74 -3.12 8.59
N ALA A 6 2.89 -3.07 7.90
CA ALA A 6 3.07 -3.64 6.58
C ALA A 6 4.45 -4.30 6.48
N HIS A 7 4.51 -5.50 5.92
CA HIS A 7 5.73 -6.27 5.73
C HIS A 7 5.78 -6.71 4.28
N LEU A 8 6.84 -6.36 3.55
CA LEU A 8 6.98 -6.62 2.13
C LEU A 8 8.30 -7.36 1.88
N LEU A 9 8.27 -8.29 0.94
CA LEU A 9 9.43 -9.03 0.46
C LEU A 9 9.37 -9.11 -1.06
N GLY A 10 10.44 -8.69 -1.74
CA GLY A 10 10.55 -8.75 -3.20
C GLY A 10 11.03 -7.43 -3.81
N PRO A 11 11.13 -7.37 -5.15
CA PRO A 11 11.56 -6.16 -5.85
C PRO A 11 10.60 -4.98 -5.61
N GLY A 12 11.16 -3.78 -5.41
CA GLY A 12 10.39 -2.56 -5.20
C GLY A 12 9.73 -2.45 -3.82
N ALA A 13 10.00 -3.39 -2.90
CA ALA A 13 9.50 -3.35 -1.53
C ALA A 13 10.01 -2.10 -0.78
N GLU A 14 11.24 -1.67 -1.05
CA GLU A 14 11.89 -0.49 -0.50
C GLU A 14 11.16 0.82 -0.83
N GLU A 15 10.43 0.87 -1.95
CA GLU A 15 9.61 2.03 -2.33
C GLU A 15 8.16 1.86 -1.89
N GLN A 16 7.58 0.67 -2.11
CA GLN A 16 6.20 0.38 -1.71
C GLN A 16 5.97 0.55 -0.19
N ILE A 17 6.96 0.25 0.65
CA ILE A 17 6.84 0.43 2.10
C ILE A 17 6.55 1.89 2.47
N ASN A 18 7.05 2.86 1.70
CA ASN A 18 6.76 4.29 1.93
C ASN A 18 5.28 4.61 1.68
N LEU A 19 4.62 3.95 0.72
CA LEU A 19 3.18 4.12 0.48
C LEU A 19 2.36 3.64 1.68
N PHE A 20 2.74 2.51 2.29
CA PHE A 20 2.12 2.04 3.53
C PHE A 20 2.42 2.96 4.71
N ALA A 21 3.65 3.47 4.84
CA ALA A 21 4.00 4.44 5.87
C ALA A 21 3.16 5.72 5.77
N MET A 22 3.03 6.31 4.57
CA MET A 22 2.16 7.47 4.32
C MET A 22 0.70 7.16 4.62
N ALA A 23 0.20 5.98 4.22
CA ALA A 23 -1.19 5.62 4.46
C ALA A 23 -1.50 5.43 5.96
N MET A 24 -0.54 4.88 6.73
CA MET A 24 -0.64 4.76 8.18
C MET A 24 -0.58 6.12 8.87
N ASP A 25 0.34 7.01 8.46
CA ASP A 25 0.47 8.38 8.97
C ASP A 25 -0.82 9.20 8.70
N ALA A 26 -1.36 9.11 7.48
CA ALA A 26 -2.61 9.75 7.09
C ALA A 26 -3.87 9.08 7.69
N GLY A 27 -3.74 8.01 8.46
CA GLY A 27 -4.86 7.32 9.11
C GLY A 27 -5.84 6.65 8.13
N LEU A 28 -5.39 6.27 6.94
CA LEU A 28 -6.24 5.63 5.94
C LEU A 28 -6.69 4.23 6.39
N THR A 29 -7.90 3.86 6.00
CA THR A 29 -8.41 2.50 6.19
C THR A 29 -7.99 1.59 5.04
N ALA A 30 -7.87 0.28 5.31
CA ALA A 30 -7.57 -0.72 4.28
C ALA A 30 -8.56 -0.65 3.09
N ASN A 31 -9.86 -0.49 3.38
CA ASN A 31 -10.89 -0.33 2.35
C ASN A 31 -10.67 0.91 1.47
N LYS A 32 -10.15 2.00 2.06
CA LYS A 32 -9.85 3.21 1.28
C LYS A 32 -8.68 2.96 0.32
N ILE A 33 -7.63 2.26 0.77
CA ILE A 33 -6.46 1.91 -0.05
C ILE A 33 -6.85 0.94 -1.17
N LYS A 34 -7.69 -0.04 -0.87
CA LYS A 34 -8.25 -0.98 -1.87
C LYS A 34 -8.95 -0.28 -3.03
N GLY A 35 -9.59 0.86 -2.76
CA GLY A 35 -10.29 1.67 -3.75
C GLY A 35 -9.43 2.73 -4.45
N LEU A 36 -8.12 2.82 -4.14
CA LEU A 36 -7.23 3.73 -4.86
C LEU A 36 -6.88 3.17 -6.24
N ILE A 37 -6.75 4.07 -7.22
CA ILE A 37 -6.27 3.72 -8.55
C ILE A 37 -4.75 3.87 -8.55
N PHE A 38 -4.05 2.75 -8.71
CA PHE A 38 -2.60 2.72 -8.90
C PHE A 38 -2.26 2.69 -10.39
N ALA A 39 -1.18 3.36 -10.77
CA ALA A 39 -0.71 3.34 -12.15
C ALA A 39 -0.22 1.94 -12.54
N TYR A 40 -0.51 1.50 -13.75
CA TYR A 40 -0.07 0.22 -14.31
C TYR A 40 0.75 0.43 -15.59
N PRO A 41 1.92 -0.24 -15.75
CA PRO A 41 2.53 -1.19 -14.83
C PRO A 41 3.40 -0.49 -13.76
N SER A 42 3.20 -0.84 -12.49
CA SER A 42 4.09 -0.41 -11.40
C SER A 42 4.09 -1.42 -10.25
N PHE A 43 5.12 -1.41 -9.42
CA PHE A 43 5.12 -2.22 -8.19
C PHE A 43 3.95 -1.88 -7.26
N ALA A 44 3.49 -0.63 -7.28
CA ALA A 44 2.36 -0.19 -6.48
C ALA A 44 1.00 -0.74 -6.98
N SER A 45 0.89 -1.22 -8.23
CA SER A 45 -0.39 -1.74 -8.74
C SER A 45 -0.89 -2.97 -8.00
N ASP A 46 -0.01 -3.71 -7.34
CA ASP A 46 -0.39 -4.89 -6.55
C ASP A 46 -0.96 -4.52 -5.17
N ILE A 47 -0.75 -3.30 -4.68
CA ILE A 47 -1.18 -2.85 -3.33
C ILE A 47 -2.68 -3.02 -3.13
N GLY A 48 -3.50 -2.74 -4.16
CA GLY A 48 -4.94 -2.90 -4.09
C GLY A 48 -5.38 -4.35 -3.80
N SER A 49 -4.57 -5.34 -4.20
CA SER A 49 -4.81 -6.76 -3.96
C SER A 49 -4.25 -7.25 -2.61
N MET A 50 -3.35 -6.48 -1.99
CA MET A 50 -2.71 -6.82 -0.71
C MET A 50 -3.57 -6.49 0.52
N VAL A 51 -4.60 -5.64 0.36
CA VAL A 51 -5.41 -5.07 1.47
C VAL A 51 -6.91 -5.39 1.42
#